data_AF-G9KK28-F1
#
_entry.id   AF-G9KK28-F1
#
_cell.length_a   1.000
_cell.length_b   1.000
_cell.length_c   1.000
_cell.angle_alpha   90.00
_cell.angle_beta   90.00
_cell.angle_gamma   90.00
#
_symmetry.space_group_name_H-M   'P 1'
#
loop_
_entity.id
_entity.type
_entity.pdbx_description
1 polymer ?
#
loop_
_entity_poly.entity_id
_entity_poly.type
_entity_poly.pdbx_seq_one_letter_code
_entity_poly.pdbx_strand_id
1 'polypeptide(L)'
;PDSAAVLWRRILGILGDVNNIQSPKIHAKVFGYLYELWYKLAKIRDNLAISLDNQSSPSPPVLIPPLRMFASWLFKATMLPNEYKEGKLQAYRLMCAMMTRRQDVLPNSDFLVHFYLVMHLGLTSEDQDILNTIIRHCPPRFFSLGLPGFSMLVGDFIT
;
A
#
# COMPACT_ATOMS: atom_id res chain seq x y z
N PRO A 1 -0.85 -7.91 -23.94
CA PRO A 1 -1.38 -8.03 -22.56
C PRO A 1 -0.44 -8.81 -21.64
N ASP A 2 -0.09 -10.05 -22.00
CA ASP A 2 0.82 -10.90 -21.23
C ASP A 2 2.25 -10.35 -21.14
N SER A 3 2.75 -9.76 -22.23
CA SER A 3 4.08 -9.15 -22.27
C SER A 3 4.24 -8.01 -21.26
N ALA A 4 3.20 -7.21 -21.02
CA ALA A 4 3.24 -6.12 -20.05
C ALA A 4 3.24 -6.64 -18.61
N ALA A 5 2.42 -7.63 -18.29
CA ALA A 5 2.36 -8.25 -16.96
C ALA A 5 3.68 -8.98 -16.61
N VAL A 6 4.29 -9.65 -17.59
CA VAL A 6 5.62 -10.25 -17.45
C VAL A 6 6.71 -9.19 -17.27
N LEU A 7 6.67 -8.11 -18.05
CA LEU A 7 7.67 -7.04 -17.97
C LEU A 7 7.68 -6.35 -16.60
N TRP A 8 6.51 -5.98 -16.05
CA TRP A 8 6.45 -5.34 -14.73
C TRP A 8 6.95 -6.25 -13.61
N ARG A 9 6.60 -7.56 -13.64
CA ARG A 9 7.15 -8.53 -12.67
C ARG A 9 8.67 -8.64 -12.75
N ARG A 10 9.23 -8.64 -13.97
CA ARG A 10 10.69 -8.67 -14.18
C ARG A 10 11.36 -7.40 -13.67
N ILE A 11 10.81 -6.23 -13.99
CA ILE A 11 11.33 -4.94 -13.51
C ILE A 11 11.37 -4.88 -11.97
N LEU A 12 10.31 -5.37 -11.31
CA LEU A 12 10.28 -5.41 -9.85
C LEU A 12 11.26 -6.41 -9.26
N GLY A 13 11.45 -7.56 -9.90
CA GLY A 13 12.48 -8.51 -9.52
C GLY A 13 13.90 -7.94 -9.63
N ILE A 14 14.16 -7.10 -10.63
CA ILE A 14 15.47 -6.46 -10.85
C ILE A 14 15.80 -5.43 -9.74
N LEU A 15 14.80 -4.74 -9.19
CA LEU A 15 15.03 -3.74 -8.13
C LEU A 15 15.59 -4.35 -6.83
N GLY A 16 15.36 -5.65 -6.59
CA GLY A 16 15.71 -6.28 -5.32
C GLY A 16 14.96 -5.69 -4.13
N ASP A 17 15.44 -5.95 -2.91
CA ASP A 17 14.88 -5.31 -1.71
C ASP A 17 15.32 -3.85 -1.61
N VAL A 18 14.41 -2.94 -1.93
CA VAL A 18 14.64 -1.48 -1.90
C VAL A 18 15.05 -0.95 -0.53
N ASN A 19 14.83 -1.71 0.55
CA ASN A 19 15.27 -1.33 1.89
C ASN A 19 16.78 -1.50 2.11
N ASN A 20 17.49 -2.12 1.17
CA ASN A 20 18.96 -2.22 1.20
C ASN A 20 19.65 -0.99 0.59
N ILE A 21 18.89 0.01 0.11
CA ILE A 21 19.45 1.27 -0.39
C ILE A 21 20.09 2.03 0.77
N GLN A 22 21.42 2.20 0.73
CA GLN A 22 22.18 2.82 1.83
C GLN A 22 21.94 4.32 2.00
N SER A 23 21.56 5.03 0.94
CA SER A 23 21.33 6.47 1.00
C SER A 23 19.87 6.75 1.37
N PRO A 24 19.57 7.36 2.54
CA PRO A 24 18.19 7.64 2.93
C PRO A 24 17.45 8.54 1.95
N LYS A 25 18.16 9.49 1.32
CA LYS A 25 17.60 10.38 0.28
C LYS A 25 17.17 9.60 -0.97
N ILE A 26 17.98 8.64 -1.41
CA ILE A 26 17.66 7.79 -2.57
C ILE A 26 16.52 6.83 -2.20
N HIS A 27 16.57 6.23 -1.01
CA HIS A 27 15.52 5.37 -0.50
C HIS A 27 14.16 6.09 -0.52
N ALA A 28 14.08 7.29 0.06
CA ALA A 28 12.87 8.10 0.05
C ALA A 28 12.36 8.40 -1.37
N LYS A 29 13.27 8.72 -2.31
CA LYS A 29 12.93 8.96 -3.71
C LYS A 29 12.36 7.71 -4.39
N VAL A 30 12.94 6.54 -4.14
CA VAL A 30 12.44 5.26 -4.65
C VAL A 30 11.05 4.96 -4.10
N PHE A 31 10.81 5.17 -2.80
CA PHE A 31 9.47 5.01 -2.21
C PHE A 31 8.45 5.99 -2.81
N GLY A 32 8.85 7.22 -3.13
CA GLY A 32 8.03 8.15 -3.92
C GLY A 32 7.65 7.60 -5.30
N TYR A 33 8.60 6.97 -6.01
CA TYR A 33 8.29 6.32 -7.29
C TYR A 33 7.39 5.10 -7.15
N LEU A 34 7.55 4.30 -6.08
CA LEU A 34 6.66 3.17 -5.78
C LEU A 34 5.23 3.66 -5.53
N TYR A 35 5.07 4.77 -4.83
CA TYR A 35 3.78 5.42 -4.60
C TYR A 35 3.11 5.80 -5.93
N GLU A 36 3.82 6.52 -6.81
CA GLU A 36 3.29 6.91 -8.13
C GLU A 36 2.96 5.70 -9.01
N LEU A 37 3.83 4.69 -9.01
CA LEU A 37 3.61 3.45 -9.76
C LEU A 37 2.35 2.73 -9.27
N TRP A 38 2.19 2.62 -7.96
CA TRP A 38 1.02 1.98 -7.37
C TRP A 38 -0.28 2.69 -7.77
N TYR A 39 -0.31 4.03 -7.77
CA TYR A 39 -1.48 4.79 -8.21
C TYR A 39 -1.82 4.54 -9.69
N LYS A 40 -0.81 4.43 -10.55
CA LYS A 40 -1.01 4.06 -11.96
C LYS A 40 -1.60 2.67 -12.10
N LEU A 41 -1.07 1.68 -11.37
CA LEU A 41 -1.59 0.31 -11.36
C LEU A 41 -3.03 0.25 -10.85
N ALA A 42 -3.35 1.02 -9.82
CA ALA A 42 -4.69 1.09 -9.28
C ALA A 42 -5.67 1.71 -10.27
N LYS A 43 -5.30 2.80 -10.95
CA LYS A 43 -6.10 3.38 -12.04
C LYS A 43 -6.30 2.39 -13.19
N ILE A 44 -5.28 1.64 -13.59
CA ILE A 44 -5.42 0.60 -14.62
C ILE A 44 -6.47 -0.42 -14.17
N ARG A 45 -6.39 -0.91 -12.93
CA ARG A 45 -7.34 -1.87 -12.36
C ARG A 45 -8.77 -1.34 -12.36
N ASP A 46 -8.97 -0.09 -11.94
CA ASP A 46 -10.29 0.56 -11.90
C ASP A 46 -10.92 0.65 -13.31
N ASN A 47 -10.11 0.68 -14.38
CA ASN A 47 -10.58 0.76 -15.77
C ASN A 47 -10.79 -0.60 -16.47
N LEU A 48 -10.35 -1.72 -15.88
CA LEU A 48 -10.39 -3.03 -16.56
C LEU A 48 -11.79 -3.62 -16.77
N ALA A 49 -12.81 -3.13 -16.05
CA ALA A 49 -14.17 -3.65 -16.08
C ALA A 49 -15.20 -2.60 -16.56
N ILE A 50 -14.73 -1.51 -17.17
CA ILE A 50 -15.63 -0.48 -17.71
C ILE A 50 -16.16 -0.96 -19.06
N SER A 51 -17.49 -1.09 -19.15
CA SER A 51 -18.18 -1.37 -20.40
C SER A 51 -17.96 -0.23 -21.40
N LEU A 52 -17.59 -0.58 -22.63
CA LEU A 52 -17.41 0.40 -23.72
C LEU A 52 -18.76 0.90 -24.26
N ASP A 53 -19.82 0.10 -24.13
CA ASP A 53 -21.15 0.36 -24.69
C ASP A 53 -22.17 0.79 -23.63
N ASN A 54 -21.85 0.69 -22.33
CA ASN A 54 -22.78 0.85 -21.19
C ASN A 54 -24.03 -0.04 -21.27
N GLN A 55 -24.03 -1.08 -22.11
CA GLN A 55 -25.17 -1.97 -22.35
C GLN A 55 -24.90 -3.39 -21.87
N SER A 56 -23.64 -3.81 -21.81
CA SER A 56 -23.26 -5.15 -21.37
C SER A 56 -22.16 -5.13 -20.31
N SER A 57 -22.20 -6.08 -19.36
CA SER A 57 -21.12 -6.28 -18.39
C SER A 57 -20.00 -7.11 -19.05
N PRO A 58 -18.77 -6.58 -19.17
CA PRO A 58 -17.67 -7.32 -19.78
C PRO A 58 -17.28 -8.53 -18.92
N SER A 59 -16.72 -9.56 -19.58
CA SER A 59 -16.15 -10.72 -18.88
C SER A 59 -15.07 -10.29 -17.88
N PRO A 60 -14.90 -11.00 -16.74
CA PRO A 60 -13.89 -10.66 -15.76
C PRO A 60 -12.49 -10.54 -16.39
N PRO A 61 -11.73 -9.47 -16.09
CA PRO A 61 -10.42 -9.26 -16.67
C PRO A 61 -9.44 -10.35 -16.21
N VAL A 62 -8.72 -10.97 -17.16
CA VAL A 62 -7.77 -12.06 -16.90
C VAL A 62 -6.52 -11.58 -16.16
N LEU A 63 -6.08 -10.34 -16.41
CA LEU A 63 -4.86 -9.77 -15.83
C LEU A 63 -5.20 -8.59 -14.92
N ILE A 64 -5.22 -8.86 -13.61
CA ILE A 64 -5.50 -7.84 -12.58
C ILE A 64 -4.19 -7.33 -11.98
N PRO A 65 -3.91 -6.00 -12.01
CA PRO A 65 -2.74 -5.40 -11.37
C PRO A 65 -2.64 -5.77 -9.88
N PRO A 66 -1.51 -6.35 -9.40
CA PRO A 66 -1.36 -6.74 -8.00
C PRO A 66 -1.07 -5.53 -7.10
N LEU A 67 -2.11 -4.98 -6.46
CA LEU A 67 -1.95 -3.76 -5.64
C LEU A 67 -1.25 -3.96 -4.29
N ARG A 68 -0.95 -5.20 -3.91
CA ARG A 68 -0.27 -5.54 -2.64
C ARG A 68 1.17 -6.02 -2.82
N MET A 69 1.72 -5.91 -4.04
CA MET A 69 3.06 -6.41 -4.38
C MET A 69 4.20 -5.77 -3.58
N PHE A 70 4.02 -4.54 -3.08
CA PHE A 70 5.06 -3.81 -2.34
C PHE A 70 4.99 -4.02 -0.83
N ALA A 71 3.99 -4.76 -0.33
CA ALA A 71 3.69 -4.76 1.10
C ALA A 71 4.85 -5.20 1.98
N SER A 72 5.60 -6.23 1.59
CA SER A 72 6.79 -6.68 2.32
C SER A 72 7.85 -5.59 2.43
N TRP A 73 8.09 -4.83 1.36
CA TRP A 73 9.01 -3.70 1.38
C TRP A 73 8.50 -2.57 2.26
N LEU A 74 7.19 -2.28 2.23
CA LEU A 74 6.58 -1.23 3.03
C LEU A 74 6.66 -1.55 4.54
N PHE A 75 6.30 -2.78 4.92
CA PHE A 75 6.41 -3.22 6.31
C PHE A 75 7.86 -3.11 6.80
N LYS A 76 8.83 -3.60 6.03
CA LYS A 76 10.24 -3.50 6.39
C LYS A 76 10.73 -2.05 6.47
N ALA A 77 10.28 -1.18 5.57
CA ALA A 77 10.67 0.24 5.57
C ALA A 77 10.29 0.95 6.87
N THR A 78 9.12 0.64 7.43
CA THR A 78 8.64 1.27 8.68
C THR A 78 9.55 0.96 9.88
N MET A 79 10.30 -0.14 9.82
CA MET A 79 11.21 -0.60 10.87
C MET A 79 12.67 -0.13 10.68
N LEU A 80 12.96 0.67 9.65
CA LEU A 80 14.32 1.20 9.43
C LEU A 80 14.74 2.20 10.52
N PRO A 81 16.01 2.61 10.60
CA PRO A 81 16.45 3.69 11.49
C PRO A 81 15.82 5.05 11.15
N ASN A 82 15.85 6.00 12.09
CA ASN A 82 15.23 7.32 11.92
C ASN A 82 15.86 8.18 10.82
N GLU A 83 17.08 7.86 10.40
CA GLU A 83 17.72 8.45 9.21
C GLU A 83 16.87 8.28 7.94
N TYR A 84 16.04 7.23 7.88
CA TYR A 84 15.14 6.90 6.77
C TYR A 84 13.74 7.46 6.95
N LYS A 85 13.53 8.44 7.83
CA LYS A 85 12.21 9.00 8.16
C LYS A 85 11.35 9.32 6.93
N GLU A 86 11.88 10.02 5.94
CA GLU A 86 11.14 10.36 4.71
C GLU A 86 10.65 9.10 3.97
N GLY A 87 11.48 8.06 3.89
CA GLY A 87 11.09 6.77 3.33
C GLY A 87 9.99 6.08 4.13
N LYS A 88 10.07 6.12 5.48
CA LYS A 88 9.01 5.62 6.37
C LYS A 88 7.68 6.31 6.13
N LEU A 89 7.68 7.65 6.04
CA LEU A 89 6.47 8.44 5.80
C LEU A 89 5.81 8.05 4.48
N GLN A 90 6.60 7.88 3.41
CA GLN A 90 6.07 7.40 2.13
C GLN A 90 5.53 5.96 2.23
N ALA A 91 6.18 5.09 3.00
CA ALA A 91 5.71 3.73 3.24
C ALA A 91 4.35 3.71 3.94
N TYR A 92 4.20 4.46 5.05
CA TYR A 92 2.92 4.61 5.75
C TYR A 92 1.84 5.15 4.83
N ARG A 93 2.14 6.22 4.09
CA ARG A 93 1.23 6.82 3.13
C ARG A 93 0.75 5.81 2.08
N LEU A 94 1.66 5.00 1.53
CA LEU A 94 1.31 4.00 0.52
C LEU A 94 0.51 2.82 1.12
N MET A 95 0.84 2.36 2.32
CA MET A 95 0.06 1.31 3.01
C MET A 95 -1.37 1.78 3.30
N CYS A 96 -1.53 3.02 3.78
CA CYS A 96 -2.85 3.60 4.00
C CYS A 96 -3.64 3.65 2.69
N ALA A 97 -3.02 4.13 1.60
CA ALA A 97 -3.66 4.14 0.28
C ALA A 97 -4.05 2.72 -0.18
N MET A 98 -3.19 1.73 0.07
CA MET A 98 -3.44 0.32 -0.27
C MET A 98 -4.65 -0.28 0.44
N MET A 99 -4.81 0.06 1.72
CA MET A 99 -5.77 -0.58 2.61
C MET A 99 -7.08 0.20 2.77
N THR A 100 -7.15 1.43 2.29
CA THR A 100 -8.37 2.26 2.28
C THR A 100 -9.18 2.15 0.99
N ARG A 101 -8.77 1.29 0.06
CA ARG A 101 -9.56 0.95 -1.14
C ARG A 101 -10.42 -0.28 -0.91
N ARG A 102 -11.42 -0.45 -1.78
CA ARG A 102 -12.13 -1.72 -1.94
C ARG A 102 -11.14 -2.84 -2.24
N GLN A 103 -11.24 -3.93 -1.48
CA GLN A 103 -10.41 -5.12 -1.67
C GLN A 103 -11.21 -6.16 -2.46
N ASP A 104 -10.94 -6.32 -3.76
CA ASP A 104 -11.66 -7.33 -4.57
C ASP A 104 -11.36 -8.75 -4.09
N VAL A 105 -10.16 -8.96 -3.56
CA VAL A 105 -9.75 -10.17 -2.84
C VAL A 105 -9.21 -9.73 -1.50
N LEU A 106 -9.81 -10.23 -0.42
CA LEU A 106 -9.39 -9.93 0.95
C LEU A 106 -7.92 -10.34 1.16
N PRO A 107 -7.13 -9.52 1.89
CA PRO A 107 -5.82 -9.94 2.33
C PRO A 107 -5.91 -11.13 3.29
N ASN A 108 -4.88 -11.98 3.31
CA ASN A 108 -4.81 -13.10 4.26
C ASN A 108 -4.51 -12.62 5.70
N SER A 109 -4.64 -13.52 6.67
CA SER A 109 -4.39 -13.24 8.08
C SER A 109 -3.00 -12.68 8.34
N ASP A 110 -1.97 -13.28 7.75
CA ASP A 110 -0.57 -12.90 8.00
C ASP A 110 -0.32 -11.46 7.57
N PHE A 111 -0.83 -11.08 6.40
CA PHE A 111 -0.79 -9.71 5.91
C PHE A 111 -1.51 -8.76 6.87
N LEU A 112 -2.72 -9.10 7.29
CA LEU A 112 -3.54 -8.24 8.15
C LEU A 112 -2.89 -8.02 9.51
N VAL A 113 -2.34 -9.08 10.12
CA VAL A 113 -1.62 -8.99 11.39
C VAL A 113 -0.43 -8.03 11.28
N HIS A 114 0.39 -8.15 10.23
CA HIS A 114 1.51 -7.24 10.01
C HIS A 114 1.04 -5.81 9.77
N PHE A 115 -0.02 -5.63 8.97
CA PHE A 115 -0.60 -4.32 8.74
C PHE A 115 -1.09 -3.68 10.04
N TYR A 116 -1.89 -4.37 10.83
CA TYR A 116 -2.41 -3.85 12.10
C TYR A 116 -1.31 -3.52 13.09
N LEU A 117 -0.29 -4.37 13.21
CA LEU A 117 0.87 -4.09 14.05
C LEU A 117 1.60 -2.81 13.61
N VAL A 118 1.88 -2.66 12.31
CA VAL A 118 2.57 -1.48 11.78
C VAL A 118 1.73 -0.22 11.95
N MET A 119 0.42 -0.30 11.74
CA MET A 119 -0.49 0.83 11.95
C MET A 119 -0.56 1.24 13.43
N HIS A 120 -0.67 0.27 14.34
CA HIS A 120 -0.65 0.51 15.78
C HIS A 120 0.65 1.23 16.18
N LEU A 121 1.80 0.68 15.81
CA LEU A 121 3.11 1.29 16.10
C LEU A 121 3.25 2.71 15.54
N GLY A 122 2.68 2.97 14.36
CA GLY A 122 2.67 4.31 13.77
C GLY A 122 1.72 5.29 14.46
N LEU A 123 0.56 4.82 14.93
CA LEU A 123 -0.43 5.62 15.65
C LEU A 123 0.00 5.92 17.09
N THR A 124 0.73 5.01 17.73
CA THR A 124 1.29 5.21 19.08
C THR A 124 2.74 5.74 19.05
N SER A 125 3.20 6.22 17.89
CA SER A 125 4.57 6.72 17.71
C SER A 125 4.74 8.10 18.36
N GLU A 126 5.89 8.32 19.02
CA GLU A 126 6.29 9.65 19.50
C GLU A 126 6.58 10.63 18.33
N ASP A 127 6.93 10.11 17.16
CA ASP A 127 7.14 10.90 15.95
C ASP A 127 5.80 11.39 15.37
N GLN A 128 5.50 12.67 15.60
CA GLN A 128 4.28 13.33 15.16
C GLN A 128 4.09 13.32 13.64
N ASP A 129 5.16 13.29 12.85
CA ASP A 129 5.01 13.28 11.39
C ASP A 129 4.45 11.94 10.89
N ILE A 130 4.80 10.84 11.56
CA ILE A 130 4.27 9.51 11.27
C ILE A 130 2.77 9.47 11.61
N LEU A 131 2.42 9.89 12.82
CA LEU A 131 1.04 9.96 13.29
C LEU A 131 0.17 10.80 12.33
N ASN A 132 0.62 12.03 12.04
CA ASN A 132 -0.05 12.95 11.13
C ASN A 132 -0.21 12.36 9.72
N THR A 133 0.80 11.65 9.23
CA THR A 133 0.73 10.96 7.94
C THR A 133 -0.35 9.88 7.93
N ILE A 134 -0.44 9.07 8.98
CA ILE A 134 -1.45 8.02 9.09
C ILE A 134 -2.85 8.64 9.17
N ILE A 135 -3.08 9.58 10.08
CA ILE A 135 -4.40 10.22 10.26
C ILE A 135 -4.84 10.89 8.96
N ARG A 136 -3.93 11.57 8.27
CA ARG A 136 -4.22 12.25 6.99
C ARG A 136 -4.57 11.28 5.86
N HIS A 137 -3.92 10.13 5.80
CA HIS A 137 -4.01 9.22 4.64
C HIS A 137 -4.82 7.95 4.89
N CYS A 138 -5.17 7.65 6.14
CA CYS A 138 -6.06 6.57 6.54
C CYS A 138 -7.40 7.15 7.02
N PRO A 139 -8.28 7.61 6.10
CA PRO A 139 -9.55 8.21 6.49
C PRO A 139 -10.44 7.20 7.21
N PRO A 140 -11.45 7.67 7.99
CA PRO A 140 -12.42 6.81 8.70
C PRO A 140 -13.12 5.77 7.81
N ARG A 141 -13.14 6.01 6.49
CA ARG A 141 -13.60 5.05 5.48
C ARG A 141 -12.88 3.69 5.59
N PHE A 142 -11.66 3.62 6.13
CA PHE A 142 -10.99 2.37 6.45
C PHE A 142 -11.90 1.40 7.24
N PHE A 143 -12.56 1.89 8.29
CA PHE A 143 -13.44 1.08 9.13
C PHE A 143 -14.69 0.61 8.39
N SER A 144 -15.18 1.39 7.43
CA SER A 144 -16.33 1.01 6.60
C SER A 144 -16.05 -0.15 5.64
N LEU A 145 -14.78 -0.50 5.40
CA LEU A 145 -14.41 -1.64 4.57
C LEU A 145 -14.60 -3.00 5.28
N GLY A 146 -14.80 -3.00 6.60
CA GLY A 146 -15.08 -4.23 7.37
C GLY A 146 -13.98 -5.28 7.25
N LEU A 147 -12.71 -4.87 7.15
CA LEU A 147 -11.60 -5.81 7.04
C LEU A 147 -11.50 -6.69 8.31
N PRO A 148 -11.23 -8.00 8.19
CA PRO A 148 -11.16 -8.87 9.36
C PRO A 148 -10.17 -8.34 10.41
N GLY A 149 -10.65 -8.09 11.63
CA GLY A 149 -9.81 -7.56 12.73
C GLY A 149 -9.68 -6.03 12.77
N PHE A 150 -10.43 -5.28 11.96
CA PHE A 150 -10.34 -3.80 11.92
C PHE A 150 -10.52 -3.12 13.29
N SER A 151 -11.29 -3.74 14.20
CA SER A 151 -11.56 -3.22 15.54
C SER A 151 -10.31 -3.07 16.39
N MET A 152 -9.23 -3.80 16.07
CA MET A 152 -7.94 -3.68 16.77
C MET A 152 -7.35 -2.27 16.71
N LEU A 153 -7.63 -1.50 15.65
CA LEU A 153 -7.13 -0.13 15.49
C LEU A 153 -8.09 0.93 16.05
N VAL A 154 -9.29 0.57 16.50
CA VAL A 154 -10.29 1.58 16.91
C VAL A 154 -9.80 2.38 18.13
N GLY A 155 -9.16 1.72 19.10
CA GLY A 155 -8.57 2.41 20.26
C GLY A 155 -7.49 3.41 19.86
N ASP A 156 -6.63 3.02 18.91
CA ASP A 156 -5.51 3.83 18.43
C ASP A 156 -5.94 5.10 17.66
N PHE A 157 -7.17 5.13 17.12
CA PHE A 157 -7.70 6.29 16.39
C PHE A 157 -8.50 7.26 17.28
N ILE A 158 -8.92 6.84 18.47
CA ILE A 158 -9.80 7.61 19.37
C ILE A 158 -9.02 8.21 20.55
N THR A 159 -7.85 7.65 20.86
CA THR A 159 -7.00 8.06 22.00
C THR A 159 -5.84 8.92 21.52
#